data_AF-A0A7S0IMF1-F1
#
_entry.id   AF-A0A7S0IMF1-F1
#
_cell.length_a   1.000
_cell.length_b   1.000
_cell.length_c   1.000
_cell.angle_alpha   90.00
_cell.angle_beta   90.00
_cell.angle_gamma   90.00
#
_symmetry.space_group_name_H-M   'P 1'
#
loop_
_entity.id
_entity.type
_entity.pdbx_description
1 polymer ?
#
loop_
_entity_poly.entity_id
_entity_poly.type
_entity_poly.pdbx_seq_one_letter_code
_entity_poly.pdbx_strand_id
1 'polypeptide(L)'
;RAPAAAPTKGAAVSEYCGVLLIRPEDEATQGLKSVPAARRYFDELLPQFSPFISDAALQAVIDKEPSRLPAFRFAGPRLHRGSSTVLVGDAIHSVKPYFGLGVNSAFEDVAVLGEVLDTKPTLARALRSYSTRRAAEARVLVEMSRSFDSSGLRGFVSFIGPLILDGAFGSIPLLQKAFAPNTLAMLQRPTISFVAIRWRKRLDRALQLAIVGAVSGLAARGAALALSSAASFLITTALPLAVARPKLSAAAAVAFSAGVFGLLQMTSTPAVVRLAATGGDVADVLASQTSRSAEQGQGGTRRGY
;
A
#
# COMPACT_ATOMS: atom_id res chain seq x y z
N ARG A 1 11.67 -47.23 33.71
CA ARG A 1 10.73 -46.69 32.70
C ARG A 1 11.56 -46.43 31.45
N ALA A 2 11.40 -47.25 30.41
CA ALA A 2 12.18 -47.11 29.17
C ALA A 2 11.95 -45.72 28.54
N PRO A 3 12.95 -45.12 27.88
CA PRO A 3 12.77 -43.85 27.16
C PRO A 3 11.75 -44.05 26.04
N ALA A 4 10.78 -43.14 25.96
CA ALA A 4 9.78 -43.12 24.90
C ALA A 4 10.48 -43.01 23.54
N ALA A 5 10.11 -43.90 22.61
CA ALA A 5 10.61 -43.87 21.24
C ALA A 5 10.31 -42.49 20.61
N ALA A 6 11.33 -41.91 19.97
CA ALA A 6 11.17 -40.70 19.19
C ALA A 6 10.11 -40.93 18.09
N PRO A 7 9.19 -39.98 17.85
CA PRO A 7 8.20 -40.13 16.79
C PRO A 7 8.92 -40.28 15.45
N THR A 8 8.64 -41.38 14.76
CA THR A 8 9.06 -41.61 13.39
C THR A 8 8.60 -40.43 12.53
N LYS A 9 9.54 -39.78 11.84
CA LYS A 9 9.24 -38.74 10.83
C LYS A 9 8.42 -39.38 9.71
N GLY A 10 7.10 -39.43 9.87
CA GLY A 10 6.18 -39.54 8.76
C GLY A 10 6.44 -38.38 7.81
N ALA A 11 6.28 -38.60 6.51
CA ALA A 11 6.36 -37.55 5.50
C ALA A 11 5.58 -36.33 6.00
N ALA A 12 6.25 -35.19 6.13
CA ALA A 12 5.61 -33.97 6.58
C ALA A 12 4.49 -33.66 5.60
N VAL A 13 3.24 -33.94 5.98
CA VAL A 13 2.08 -33.46 5.25
C VAL A 13 2.12 -31.95 5.45
N SER A 14 2.52 -31.23 4.42
CA SER A 14 2.46 -29.77 4.41
C SER A 14 0.98 -29.38 4.52
N GLU A 15 0.53 -29.06 5.72
CA GLU A 15 -0.81 -28.51 5.93
C GLU A 15 -0.82 -27.05 5.50
N TYR A 16 -1.66 -26.73 4.52
CA TYR A 16 -1.86 -25.37 4.05
C TYR A 16 -3.06 -24.75 4.76
N CYS A 17 -2.93 -23.50 5.18
CA CYS A 17 -4.02 -22.71 5.73
C CYS A 17 -4.48 -21.70 4.68
N GLY A 18 -5.77 -21.77 4.31
CA GLY A 18 -6.41 -20.85 3.38
C GLY A 18 -7.58 -20.12 4.03
N VAL A 19 -7.81 -18.88 3.60
CA VAL A 19 -8.98 -18.09 3.99
C VAL A 19 -9.73 -17.71 2.73
N LEU A 20 -10.98 -18.14 2.61
CA LEU A 20 -11.89 -17.70 1.55
C LEU A 20 -12.59 -16.41 2.00
N LEU A 21 -12.35 -15.32 1.28
CA LEU A 21 -13.04 -14.04 1.50
C LEU A 21 -14.21 -13.93 0.52
N ILE A 22 -15.42 -13.87 1.07
CA ILE A 22 -16.68 -13.83 0.32
C ILE A 22 -17.31 -12.45 0.46
N ARG A 23 -17.79 -11.88 -0.66
CA ARG A 23 -18.66 -10.69 -0.60
C ARG A 23 -20.06 -11.13 -0.18
N PRO A 24 -20.77 -10.35 0.67
CA PRO A 24 -22.13 -10.70 1.07
C PRO A 24 -23.10 -10.90 -0.09
N GLU A 25 -22.83 -10.32 -1.25
CA GLU A 25 -23.67 -10.39 -2.45
C GLU A 25 -23.24 -11.49 -3.43
N ASP A 26 -22.20 -12.26 -3.11
CA ASP A 26 -21.69 -13.32 -3.98
C ASP A 26 -22.44 -14.64 -3.77
N GLU A 27 -23.49 -14.83 -4.58
CA GLU A 27 -24.35 -16.03 -4.55
C GLU A 27 -23.58 -17.32 -4.89
N ALA A 28 -22.51 -17.24 -5.69
CA ALA A 28 -21.77 -18.42 -6.13
C ALA A 28 -20.99 -19.08 -4.97
N THR A 29 -20.45 -18.27 -4.06
CA THR A 29 -19.74 -18.75 -2.86
C THR A 29 -20.68 -19.05 -1.70
N GLN A 30 -21.82 -18.37 -1.60
CA GLN A 30 -22.87 -18.69 -0.63
C GLN A 30 -23.68 -19.95 -1.00
N GLY A 31 -23.61 -20.37 -2.26
CA GLY A 31 -24.35 -21.51 -2.81
C GLY A 31 -23.58 -22.84 -2.88
N LEU A 32 -22.38 -22.94 -2.28
CA LEU A 32 -21.61 -24.20 -2.27
C LEU A 32 -22.30 -25.25 -1.40
N LYS A 33 -23.07 -26.15 -2.03
CA LYS A 33 -23.89 -27.17 -1.34
C LYS A 33 -23.32 -28.59 -1.40
N SER A 34 -22.26 -28.81 -2.18
CA SER A 34 -21.67 -30.14 -2.34
C SER A 34 -20.20 -30.05 -2.74
N VAL A 35 -19.42 -31.07 -2.37
CA VAL A 35 -17.99 -31.17 -2.71
C VAL A 35 -17.74 -31.08 -4.22
N PRO A 36 -18.48 -31.77 -5.12
CA PRO A 36 -18.27 -31.63 -6.57
C PRO A 36 -18.51 -30.20 -7.09
N ALA A 37 -19.52 -29.50 -6.56
CA ALA A 37 -19.80 -28.12 -6.93
C ALA A 37 -18.70 -27.17 -6.45
N ALA A 38 -18.25 -27.34 -5.20
CA ALA A 38 -17.14 -26.57 -4.64
C ALA A 38 -15.83 -26.84 -5.39
N ARG A 39 -15.55 -28.10 -5.72
CA ARG A 39 -14.40 -28.52 -6.53
C ARG A 39 -14.37 -27.77 -7.84
N ARG A 40 -15.45 -27.85 -8.61
CA ARG A 40 -15.57 -27.14 -9.90
C ARG A 40 -15.36 -25.63 -9.74
N TYR A 41 -15.98 -25.02 -8.73
CA TYR A 41 -15.84 -23.59 -8.46
C TYR A 41 -14.38 -23.19 -8.20
N PHE A 42 -13.69 -23.90 -7.31
CA PHE A 42 -12.29 -23.62 -6.99
C PHE A 42 -11.34 -23.93 -8.15
N ASP A 43 -11.63 -24.95 -8.95
CA ASP A 43 -10.82 -25.30 -10.12
C ASP A 43 -10.96 -24.25 -11.23
N GLU A 44 -12.15 -23.67 -11.40
CA GLU A 44 -12.38 -22.57 -12.35
C GLU A 44 -11.71 -21.27 -11.88
N LEU A 45 -11.78 -20.94 -10.58
CA LEU A 45 -11.27 -19.68 -10.04
C LEU A 45 -9.76 -19.71 -9.74
N LEU A 46 -9.27 -20.83 -9.22
CA LEU A 46 -7.94 -21.01 -8.63
C LEU A 46 -7.33 -22.37 -9.01
N PRO A 47 -7.20 -22.68 -10.32
CA PRO A 47 -6.74 -23.99 -10.79
C PRO A 47 -5.36 -24.38 -10.21
N GLN A 48 -4.49 -23.40 -9.97
CA GLN A 48 -3.15 -23.62 -9.40
C GLN A 48 -3.20 -24.14 -7.96
N PHE A 49 -4.29 -23.93 -7.24
CA PHE A 49 -4.46 -24.39 -5.85
C PHE A 49 -5.26 -25.68 -5.74
N SER A 50 -5.89 -26.15 -6.84
CA SER A 50 -6.70 -27.38 -6.85
C SER A 50 -6.01 -28.59 -6.21
N PRO A 51 -4.73 -28.91 -6.51
CA PRO A 51 -4.05 -30.06 -5.91
C PRO A 51 -3.84 -29.96 -4.39
N PHE A 52 -3.93 -28.75 -3.83
CA PHE A 52 -3.68 -28.47 -2.41
C PHE A 52 -4.97 -28.40 -1.59
N ILE A 53 -6.14 -28.40 -2.23
CA ILE A 53 -7.44 -28.34 -1.56
C ILE A 53 -8.02 -29.74 -1.54
N SER A 54 -8.01 -30.40 -0.39
CA SER A 54 -8.64 -31.72 -0.24
C SER A 54 -10.17 -31.64 -0.27
N ASP A 55 -10.82 -32.75 -0.61
CA ASP A 55 -12.29 -32.85 -0.54
C ASP A 55 -12.80 -32.68 0.89
N ALA A 56 -12.01 -33.10 1.89
CA ALA A 56 -12.30 -32.83 3.30
C ALA A 56 -12.27 -31.33 3.63
N ALA A 57 -11.32 -30.57 3.07
CA ALA A 57 -11.28 -29.12 3.23
C ALA A 57 -12.47 -28.43 2.54
N LEU A 58 -12.88 -28.91 1.36
CA LEU A 58 -14.09 -28.43 0.70
C LEU A 58 -15.34 -28.69 1.54
N GLN A 59 -15.49 -29.90 2.08
CA GLN A 59 -16.61 -30.22 2.96
C GLN A 59 -16.63 -29.31 4.19
N ALA A 60 -15.47 -29.06 4.79
CA ALA A 60 -15.36 -28.12 5.92
C ALA A 60 -15.75 -26.67 5.57
N VAL A 61 -15.49 -26.22 4.33
CA VAL A 61 -15.96 -24.91 3.83
C VAL A 61 -17.48 -24.90 3.68
N ILE A 62 -18.08 -25.98 3.17
CA ILE A 62 -19.53 -26.12 2.98
C ILE A 62 -20.26 -26.15 4.31
N ASP A 63 -19.74 -26.90 5.28
CA ASP A 63 -20.39 -27.09 6.58
C ASP A 63 -20.28 -25.85 7.49
N LYS A 64 -19.33 -24.95 7.20
CA LYS A 64 -19.06 -23.77 8.03
C LYS A 64 -19.83 -22.56 7.55
N GLU A 65 -20.63 -21.98 8.44
CA GLU A 65 -21.25 -20.67 8.18
C GLU A 65 -20.19 -19.56 7.98
N PRO A 66 -20.35 -18.67 6.98
CA PRO A 66 -19.44 -17.58 6.75
C PRO A 66 -19.24 -16.69 7.98
N SER A 67 -17.98 -16.50 8.38
CA SER A 67 -17.63 -15.59 9.47
C SER A 67 -17.58 -14.14 8.98
N ARG A 68 -18.06 -13.21 9.81
CA ARG A 68 -18.02 -11.78 9.49
C ARG A 68 -16.71 -11.16 9.92
N LEU A 69 -16.16 -10.29 9.08
CA LEU A 69 -14.99 -9.48 9.45
C LEU A 69 -15.37 -8.42 10.48
N PRO A 70 -14.48 -8.11 11.44
CA PRO A 70 -14.74 -7.08 12.44
C PRO A 70 -14.86 -5.69 11.80
N ALA A 71 -15.63 -4.82 12.45
CA ALA A 71 -15.66 -3.42 12.09
C ALA A 71 -14.39 -2.71 12.55
N PHE A 72 -13.90 -1.75 11.75
CA PHE A 72 -12.79 -0.90 12.15
C PHE A 72 -13.17 -0.01 13.33
N ARG A 73 -12.56 -0.24 14.50
CA ARG A 73 -12.81 0.50 15.73
C ARG A 73 -11.53 0.70 16.51
N PHE A 74 -11.38 1.85 17.16
CA PHE A 74 -10.33 2.07 18.14
C PHE A 74 -10.88 2.74 19.39
N ALA A 75 -10.22 2.53 20.53
CA ALA A 75 -10.47 3.25 21.76
C ALA A 75 -9.37 4.30 22.00
N GLY A 76 -9.72 5.41 22.65
CA GLY A 76 -8.76 6.46 22.99
C GLY A 76 -9.43 7.79 23.35
N PRO A 77 -8.68 8.77 23.91
CA PRO A 77 -7.26 8.70 24.24
C PRO A 77 -6.97 7.94 25.56
N ARG A 78 -8.01 7.63 26.34
CA ARG A 78 -7.87 6.94 27.63
C ARG A 78 -8.28 5.48 27.49
N LEU A 79 -7.34 4.56 27.73
CA LEU A 79 -7.53 3.11 27.62
C LEU A 79 -7.72 2.43 28.99
N HIS A 80 -7.92 3.21 30.04
CA HIS A 80 -8.02 2.71 31.41
C HIS A 80 -9.10 3.46 32.20
N ARG A 81 -9.56 2.85 33.28
CA ARG A 81 -10.44 3.47 34.27
C ARG A 81 -9.76 3.43 35.64
N GLY A 82 -9.47 4.62 36.18
CA GLY A 82 -8.82 4.78 37.48
C GLY A 82 -7.49 4.01 37.56
N SER A 83 -7.37 3.18 38.59
CA SER A 83 -6.25 2.25 38.79
C SER A 83 -6.72 0.80 38.89
N SER A 84 -7.85 0.45 38.26
CA SER A 84 -8.46 -0.87 38.43
C SER A 84 -8.71 -1.61 37.12
N THR A 85 -8.71 -0.91 35.98
CA THR A 85 -9.10 -1.51 34.70
C THR A 85 -8.32 -0.89 33.55
N VAL A 86 -7.85 -1.73 32.63
CA VAL A 86 -7.17 -1.34 31.39
C VAL A 86 -7.68 -2.22 30.24
N LEU A 87 -7.78 -1.64 29.04
CA LEU A 87 -8.14 -2.32 27.80
C LEU A 87 -6.87 -2.61 26.98
N VAL A 88 -6.81 -3.78 26.34
CA VAL A 88 -5.67 -4.23 25.51
C VAL A 88 -6.17 -4.98 24.26
N GLY A 89 -5.34 -5.08 23.21
CA GLY A 89 -5.64 -5.85 22.01
C GLY A 89 -6.88 -5.39 21.25
N ASP A 90 -7.69 -6.34 20.78
CA ASP A 90 -8.89 -6.07 19.99
C ASP A 90 -9.91 -5.14 20.67
N ALA A 91 -9.89 -5.04 22.01
CA ALA A 91 -10.71 -4.11 22.77
C ALA A 91 -10.33 -2.63 22.56
N ILE A 92 -9.10 -2.36 22.11
CA ILE A 92 -8.60 -0.99 21.83
C ILE A 92 -8.32 -0.75 20.34
N HIS A 93 -8.10 -1.79 19.53
CA HIS A 93 -7.97 -1.72 18.08
C HIS A 93 -8.56 -2.96 17.40
N SER A 94 -9.71 -2.80 16.75
CA SER A 94 -10.31 -3.85 15.94
C SER A 94 -10.01 -3.58 14.46
N VAL A 95 -9.29 -4.50 13.80
CA VAL A 95 -8.88 -4.40 12.40
C VAL A 95 -9.21 -5.68 11.63
N LYS A 96 -9.36 -5.55 10.31
CA LYS A 96 -9.47 -6.70 9.40
C LYS A 96 -8.09 -7.34 9.21
N PRO A 97 -7.99 -8.66 8.94
CA PRO A 97 -6.73 -9.40 8.94
C PRO A 97 -5.90 -9.22 7.64
N TYR A 98 -5.87 -8.01 7.06
CA TYR A 98 -5.18 -7.77 5.78
C TYR A 98 -3.66 -7.89 5.86
N PHE A 99 -3.05 -7.55 6.99
CA PHE A 99 -1.59 -7.55 7.18
C PHE A 99 -1.12 -8.42 8.35
N GLY A 100 -2.03 -9.16 8.97
CA GLY A 100 -1.70 -9.96 10.16
C GLY A 100 -1.23 -9.12 11.35
N LEU A 101 -1.50 -7.81 11.38
CA LEU A 101 -0.96 -6.93 12.42
C LEU A 101 -1.80 -6.86 13.70
N GLY A 102 -3.07 -7.29 13.70
CA GLY A 102 -3.93 -7.21 14.89
C GLY A 102 -3.32 -7.91 16.10
N VAL A 103 -2.94 -9.18 15.95
CA VAL A 103 -2.31 -9.96 17.02
C VAL A 103 -0.92 -9.41 17.39
N ASN A 104 -0.13 -9.01 16.40
CA ASN A 104 1.19 -8.41 16.64
C ASN A 104 1.08 -7.13 17.49
N SER A 105 0.10 -6.27 17.18
CA SER A 105 -0.18 -5.06 17.95
C SER A 105 -0.76 -5.35 19.33
N ALA A 106 -1.55 -6.42 19.48
CA ALA A 106 -2.01 -6.88 20.79
C ALA A 106 -0.84 -7.36 21.68
N PHE A 107 0.15 -8.05 21.12
CA PHE A 107 1.36 -8.41 21.86
C PHE A 107 2.19 -7.18 22.25
N GLU A 108 2.31 -6.20 21.35
CA GLU A 108 2.96 -4.93 21.66
C GLU A 108 2.25 -4.19 22.80
N ASP A 109 0.91 -4.23 22.86
CA ASP A 109 0.16 -3.64 23.96
C ASP A 109 0.51 -4.29 25.30
N VAL A 110 0.55 -5.62 25.36
CA VAL A 110 0.89 -6.35 26.59
C VAL A 110 2.34 -6.07 27.01
N ALA A 111 3.27 -6.03 26.06
CA ALA A 111 4.67 -5.71 26.32
C ALA A 111 4.82 -4.30 26.93
N VAL A 112 4.16 -3.29 26.33
CA VAL A 112 4.16 -1.92 26.85
C VAL A 112 3.46 -1.82 28.20
N LEU A 113 2.38 -2.58 28.41
CA LEU A 113 1.70 -2.63 29.70
C LEU A 113 2.62 -3.18 30.80
N GLY A 114 3.31 -4.29 30.55
CA GLY A 114 4.30 -4.85 31.48
C GLY A 114 5.40 -3.83 31.82
N GLU A 115 6.00 -3.22 30.81
CA GLU A 115 7.05 -2.21 30.99
C GLU A 115 6.60 -1.04 31.88
N VAL A 116 5.40 -0.50 31.69
CA VAL A 116 4.93 0.63 32.52
C VAL A 116 4.51 0.21 33.92
N LEU A 117 4.10 -1.04 34.12
CA LEU A 117 3.79 -1.57 35.44
C LEU A 117 5.07 -1.74 36.27
N ASP A 118 6.16 -2.18 35.64
CA ASP A 118 7.46 -2.37 36.29
C ASP A 118 8.16 -1.02 36.58
N THR A 119 8.01 -0.03 35.70
CA THR A 119 8.80 1.20 35.75
C THR A 119 8.12 2.39 36.45
N LYS A 120 6.79 2.40 36.59
CA LYS A 120 6.06 3.53 37.18
C LYS A 120 5.75 3.28 38.66
N PRO A 121 5.87 4.30 39.52
CA PRO A 121 5.79 4.12 40.97
C PRO A 121 4.37 3.82 41.51
N THR A 122 3.34 4.03 40.71
CA THR A 122 1.95 3.71 41.09
C THR A 122 1.17 3.20 39.90
N LEU A 123 0.19 2.32 40.15
CA LEU A 123 -0.67 1.76 39.11
C LEU A 123 -1.40 2.87 38.33
N ALA A 124 -1.86 3.93 39.01
CA ALA A 124 -2.48 5.07 38.34
C ALA A 124 -1.54 5.79 37.35
N ARG A 125 -0.24 5.91 37.68
CA ARG A 125 0.77 6.49 36.78
C ARG A 125 1.13 5.51 35.65
N ALA A 126 1.22 4.22 35.94
CA ALA A 126 1.43 3.16 34.95
C ALA A 126 0.33 3.18 33.87
N LEU A 127 -0.95 3.09 34.25
CA LEU A 127 -2.05 3.01 33.30
C LEU A 127 -2.24 4.30 32.49
N ARG A 128 -1.94 5.47 33.08
CA ARG A 128 -1.85 6.73 32.32
C ARG A 128 -0.75 6.68 31.27
N SER A 129 0.45 6.23 31.65
CA SER A 129 1.57 6.08 30.72
C SER A 129 1.26 5.09 29.59
N TYR A 130 0.61 3.97 29.90
CA TYR A 130 0.13 3.00 28.91
C TYR A 130 -0.81 3.66 27.89
N SER A 131 -1.83 4.38 28.37
CA SER A 131 -2.80 5.04 27.49
C SER A 131 -2.14 6.06 26.55
N THR A 132 -1.23 6.88 27.07
CA THR A 132 -0.48 7.85 26.25
C THR A 132 0.35 7.17 25.17
N ARG A 133 0.95 6.01 25.46
CA ARG A 133 1.79 5.28 24.49
C ARG A 133 0.98 4.50 23.46
N ARG A 134 -0.16 3.92 23.83
CA ARG A 134 -0.88 2.97 22.97
C ARG A 134 -2.11 3.54 22.25
N ALA A 135 -2.79 4.56 22.79
CA ALA A 135 -4.02 5.05 22.18
C ALA A 135 -3.82 5.64 20.78
N ALA A 136 -2.72 6.38 20.57
CA ALA A 136 -2.39 6.93 19.26
C ALA A 136 -1.98 5.83 18.27
N GLU A 137 -1.23 4.82 18.72
CA GLU A 137 -0.83 3.68 17.90
C GLU A 137 -2.04 2.87 17.43
N ALA A 138 -2.95 2.53 18.36
CA ALA A 138 -4.21 1.84 18.09
C ALA A 138 -5.06 2.58 17.04
N ARG A 139 -5.22 3.91 17.21
CA ARG A 139 -5.92 4.76 16.25
C ARG A 139 -5.28 4.71 14.87
N VAL A 140 -3.95 4.87 14.81
CA VAL A 140 -3.23 4.94 13.55
C VAL A 140 -3.30 3.61 12.80
N LEU A 141 -3.12 2.49 13.50
CA LEU A 141 -3.28 1.14 12.97
C LEU A 141 -4.64 0.97 12.30
N VAL A 142 -5.73 1.31 13.01
CA VAL A 142 -7.10 1.15 12.50
C VAL A 142 -7.37 2.03 11.29
N GLU A 143 -6.94 3.29 11.33
CA GLU A 143 -7.11 4.22 10.21
C GLU A 143 -6.26 3.82 8.99
N MET A 144 -5.03 3.31 9.19
CA MET A 144 -4.23 2.71 8.11
C MET A 144 -4.95 1.50 7.53
N SER A 145 -5.37 0.55 8.37
CA SER A 145 -6.07 -0.65 7.93
C SER A 145 -7.34 -0.33 7.15
N ARG A 146 -8.06 0.73 7.54
CA ARG A 146 -9.28 1.19 6.86
C ARG A 146 -9.00 1.86 5.52
N SER A 147 -7.86 2.54 5.36
CA SER A 147 -7.49 3.13 4.07
C SER A 147 -7.32 2.06 2.98
N PHE A 148 -6.87 0.87 3.37
CA PHE A 148 -6.71 -0.28 2.47
C PHE A 148 -8.05 -0.93 2.09
N ASP A 149 -9.07 -0.81 2.93
CA ASP A 149 -10.40 -1.37 2.69
C ASP A 149 -11.29 -0.49 1.79
N SER A 150 -10.85 0.73 1.49
CA SER A 150 -11.63 1.66 0.68
C SER A 150 -11.60 1.24 -0.79
N SER A 151 -12.75 1.24 -1.46
CA SER A 151 -12.88 0.92 -2.88
C SER A 151 -12.99 2.18 -3.76
N GLY A 152 -12.89 1.99 -5.07
CA GLY A 152 -13.04 3.05 -6.08
C GLY A 152 -11.99 4.16 -5.96
N LEU A 153 -12.38 5.38 -6.33
CA LEU A 153 -11.48 6.55 -6.30
C LEU A 153 -10.90 6.82 -4.91
N ARG A 154 -11.68 6.57 -3.84
CA ARG A 154 -11.21 6.72 -2.47
C ARG A 154 -10.09 5.73 -2.14
N GLY A 155 -10.26 4.47 -2.52
CA GLY A 155 -9.20 3.45 -2.39
C GLY A 155 -7.95 3.82 -3.18
N PHE A 156 -8.14 4.30 -4.41
CA PHE A 156 -7.02 4.76 -5.22
C PHE A 156 -6.26 5.91 -4.55
N VAL A 157 -6.94 6.98 -4.13
CA VAL A 157 -6.27 8.14 -3.52
C VAL A 157 -5.65 7.81 -2.16
N SER A 158 -6.27 6.93 -1.37
CA SER A 158 -5.81 6.64 -0.01
C SER A 158 -4.75 5.54 0.08
N PHE A 159 -4.66 4.64 -0.89
CA PHE A 159 -3.73 3.51 -0.86
C PHE A 159 -2.92 3.32 -2.15
N ILE A 160 -3.58 3.09 -3.29
CA ILE A 160 -2.91 2.68 -4.54
C ILE A 160 -2.04 3.81 -5.11
N GLY A 161 -2.58 5.02 -5.21
CA GLY A 161 -1.86 6.21 -5.67
C GLY A 161 -0.61 6.49 -4.83
N PRO A 162 -0.69 6.52 -3.49
CA PRO A 162 0.49 6.60 -2.63
C PRO A 162 1.53 5.49 -2.88
N LEU A 163 1.10 4.24 -3.10
CA LEU A 163 1.98 3.11 -3.38
C LEU A 163 2.71 3.28 -4.72
N ILE A 164 1.99 3.68 -5.78
CA ILE A 164 2.58 3.97 -7.10
C ILE A 164 3.57 5.12 -6.99
N LEU A 165 3.21 6.19 -6.29
CA LEU A 165 4.07 7.37 -6.14
C LEU A 165 5.34 7.02 -5.33
N ASP A 166 5.22 6.19 -4.30
CA ASP A 166 6.38 5.63 -3.57
C ASP A 166 7.29 4.80 -4.49
N GLY A 167 6.70 3.95 -5.33
CA GLY A 167 7.45 3.15 -6.30
C GLY A 167 8.18 4.00 -7.34
N ALA A 168 7.52 5.03 -7.89
CA ALA A 168 8.09 5.93 -8.88
C ALA A 168 9.28 6.73 -8.30
N PHE A 169 9.12 7.34 -7.12
CA PHE A 169 10.21 8.07 -6.46
C PHE A 169 11.33 7.14 -5.98
N GLY A 170 11.00 5.94 -5.52
CA GLY A 170 11.98 4.93 -5.11
C GLY A 170 12.80 4.36 -6.27
N SER A 171 12.28 4.43 -7.50
CA SER A 171 13.00 4.00 -8.71
C SER A 171 14.05 5.01 -9.18
N ILE A 172 14.04 6.24 -8.65
CA ILE A 172 14.97 7.30 -9.03
C ILE A 172 16.18 7.26 -8.07
N PRO A 173 17.40 6.91 -8.54
CA PRO A 173 18.56 6.70 -7.66
C PRO A 173 18.95 7.90 -6.80
N LEU A 174 18.68 9.12 -7.27
CA LEU A 174 18.97 10.35 -6.54
C LEU A 174 17.96 10.62 -5.40
N LEU A 175 16.73 10.13 -5.52
CA LEU A 175 15.64 10.39 -4.58
C LEU A 175 15.42 9.23 -3.60
N GLN A 176 15.90 8.03 -3.91
CA GLN A 176 15.73 6.84 -3.07
C GLN A 176 16.19 7.00 -1.62
N LYS A 177 17.22 7.83 -1.37
CA LYS A 177 17.75 8.07 -0.01
C LYS A 177 16.91 9.07 0.78
N ALA A 178 16.17 9.94 0.10
CA ALA A 178 15.37 10.98 0.74
C ALA A 178 13.98 10.48 1.17
N PHE A 179 13.37 9.58 0.40
CA PHE A 179 12.01 9.08 0.65
C PHE A 179 12.00 7.74 1.38
N ALA A 180 11.04 7.54 2.28
CA ALA A 180 10.90 6.25 2.94
C ALA A 180 10.31 5.20 1.99
N PRO A 181 10.62 3.90 2.19
CA PRO A 181 9.94 2.80 1.50
C PRO A 181 8.43 2.88 1.68
N ASN A 182 7.65 2.20 0.83
CA ASN A 182 6.20 2.22 0.93
C ASN A 182 5.68 1.75 2.31
N THR A 183 4.44 2.13 2.62
CA THR A 183 3.82 1.83 3.93
C THR A 183 3.85 0.33 4.25
N LEU A 184 3.64 -0.56 3.29
CA LEU A 184 3.63 -2.01 3.53
C LEU A 184 5.00 -2.52 3.98
N ALA A 185 6.06 -2.07 3.30
CA ALA A 185 7.43 -2.40 3.68
C ALA A 185 7.82 -1.81 5.05
N MET A 186 7.29 -0.63 5.40
CA MET A 186 7.52 -0.03 6.72
C MET A 186 6.81 -0.80 7.84
N LEU A 187 5.59 -1.31 7.60
CA LEU A 187 4.83 -2.10 8.57
C LEU A 187 5.50 -3.43 8.94
N GLN A 188 6.39 -3.93 8.10
CA GLN A 188 7.17 -5.15 8.37
C GLN A 188 8.40 -4.89 9.26
N ARG A 189 8.73 -3.62 9.55
CA ARG A 189 9.90 -3.27 10.37
C ARG A 189 9.51 -3.19 11.84
N PRO A 190 10.13 -3.98 12.74
CA PRO A 190 9.75 -4.02 14.15
C PRO A 190 10.12 -2.76 14.94
N THR A 191 11.00 -1.91 14.41
CA THR A 191 11.57 -0.76 15.13
C THR A 191 10.80 0.54 14.94
N ILE A 192 9.77 0.56 14.08
CA ILE A 192 9.04 1.79 13.75
C ILE A 192 7.58 1.68 14.17
N SER A 193 7.09 2.69 14.89
CA SER A 193 5.70 2.72 15.34
C SER A 193 4.75 3.15 14.22
N PHE A 194 3.47 2.82 14.34
CA PHE A 194 2.45 3.20 13.36
C PHE A 194 2.34 4.73 13.27
N VAL A 195 2.38 5.43 14.41
CA VAL A 195 2.39 6.90 14.45
C VAL A 195 3.59 7.46 13.68
N ALA A 196 4.78 6.89 13.85
CA ALA A 196 5.99 7.32 13.16
C ALA A 196 5.88 7.11 11.64
N ILE A 197 5.37 5.95 11.21
CA ILE A 197 5.09 5.66 9.79
C ILE A 197 4.16 6.73 9.21
N ARG A 198 3.05 7.03 9.89
CA ARG A 198 2.09 8.04 9.43
C ARG A 198 2.74 9.39 9.21
N TRP A 199 3.51 9.88 10.17
CA TRP A 199 4.15 11.18 10.07
C TRP A 199 5.17 11.22 8.95
N ARG A 200 6.01 10.19 8.85
CA ARG A 200 6.97 10.08 7.75
C ARG A 200 6.26 10.10 6.40
N LYS A 201 5.17 9.35 6.25
CA LYS A 201 4.43 9.30 4.98
C LYS A 201 3.71 10.58 4.63
N ARG A 202 3.22 11.34 5.62
CA ARG A 202 2.67 12.69 5.37
C ARG A 202 3.73 13.64 4.83
N LEU A 203 4.93 13.61 5.41
CA LEU A 203 6.07 14.41 4.92
C LEU A 203 6.48 13.99 3.51
N ASP A 204 6.62 12.68 3.26
CA ASP A 204 6.93 12.17 1.93
C ASP A 204 5.87 12.61 0.91
N ARG A 205 4.57 12.56 1.24
CA ARG A 205 3.49 13.02 0.35
C ARG A 205 3.60 14.51 0.05
N ALA A 206 3.80 15.34 1.07
CA ALA A 206 3.91 16.78 0.88
C ALA A 206 5.07 17.13 -0.05
N LEU A 207 6.24 16.52 0.15
CA LEU A 207 7.43 16.73 -0.68
C LEU A 207 7.24 16.20 -2.11
N GLN A 208 6.68 15.00 -2.28
CA GLN A 208 6.45 14.44 -3.61
C GLN A 208 5.45 15.27 -4.41
N LEU A 209 4.36 15.71 -3.79
CA LEU A 209 3.38 16.59 -4.44
C LEU A 209 3.98 17.95 -4.78
N ALA A 210 4.84 18.50 -3.92
CA ALA A 210 5.56 19.74 -4.21
C ALA A 210 6.51 19.57 -5.41
N ILE A 211 7.26 18.46 -5.47
CA ILE A 211 8.16 18.16 -6.60
C ILE A 211 7.38 17.98 -7.89
N VAL A 212 6.31 17.18 -7.87
CA VAL A 212 5.44 16.96 -9.03
C VAL A 212 4.85 18.30 -9.49
N GLY A 213 4.32 19.09 -8.56
CA GLY A 213 3.77 20.41 -8.85
C GLY A 213 4.80 21.37 -9.46
N ALA A 214 6.03 21.39 -8.92
CA ALA A 214 7.11 22.23 -9.44
C ALA A 214 7.54 21.81 -10.86
N VAL A 215 7.70 20.51 -11.10
CA VAL A 215 8.05 19.97 -12.43
C VAL A 215 6.95 20.25 -13.45
N SER A 216 5.69 19.99 -13.08
CA SER A 216 4.54 20.29 -13.93
C SER A 216 4.40 21.79 -14.21
N GLY A 217 4.62 22.64 -13.22
CA GLY A 217 4.59 24.09 -13.38
C GLY A 217 5.70 24.62 -14.30
N LEU A 218 6.91 24.08 -14.17
CA LEU A 218 8.03 24.42 -15.06
C LEU A 218 7.76 23.97 -16.50
N ALA A 219 7.23 22.76 -16.68
CA ALA A 219 6.85 22.24 -18.00
C ALA A 219 5.76 23.11 -18.66
N ALA A 220 4.72 23.48 -17.90
CA ALA A 220 3.66 24.37 -18.38
C ALA A 220 4.19 25.76 -18.76
N ARG A 221 5.09 26.34 -17.95
CA ARG A 221 5.72 27.63 -18.25
C ARG A 221 6.62 27.56 -19.49
N GLY A 222 7.38 26.47 -19.65
CA GLY A 222 8.18 26.22 -20.84
C GLY A 222 7.33 26.12 -22.10
N ALA A 223 6.21 25.39 -22.02
CA ALA A 223 5.24 25.28 -23.11
C ALA A 223 4.64 26.65 -23.48
N ALA A 224 4.25 27.45 -22.49
CA ALA A 224 3.69 28.78 -22.71
C ALA A 224 4.71 29.75 -23.35
N LEU A 225 5.97 29.73 -22.89
CA LEU A 225 7.03 30.54 -23.46
C LEU A 225 7.32 30.14 -24.91
N ALA A 226 7.37 28.84 -25.21
CA ALA A 226 7.62 28.38 -26.56
C ALA A 226 6.47 28.72 -27.52
N LEU A 227 5.22 28.60 -27.09
CA LEU A 227 4.06 29.06 -27.85
C LEU A 227 4.10 30.58 -28.09
N SER A 228 4.49 31.36 -27.09
CA SER A 228 4.62 32.81 -27.20
C SER A 228 5.74 33.22 -28.18
N SER A 229 6.90 32.57 -28.11
CA SER A 229 8.00 32.79 -29.04
C SER A 229 7.64 32.38 -30.47
N ALA A 230 6.93 31.26 -30.64
CA ALA A 230 6.42 30.80 -31.94
C ALA A 230 5.43 31.81 -32.54
N ALA A 231 4.46 32.30 -31.75
CA ALA A 231 3.52 33.32 -32.17
C ALA A 231 4.22 34.63 -32.55
N SER A 232 5.21 35.06 -31.76
CA SER A 232 6.00 36.25 -32.07
C SER A 232 6.76 36.10 -33.38
N PHE A 233 7.42 34.97 -33.62
CA PHE A 233 8.14 34.70 -34.88
C PHE A 233 7.21 34.70 -36.09
N LEU A 234 6.01 34.10 -35.95
CA LEU A 234 5.00 34.13 -37.01
C LEU A 234 4.60 35.56 -37.37
N ILE A 235 4.30 36.39 -36.37
CA ILE A 235 3.80 37.76 -36.57
C ILE A 235 4.90 38.68 -37.10
N THR A 236 6.11 38.64 -36.52
CA THR A 236 7.16 39.61 -36.84
C THR A 236 8.00 39.23 -38.05
N THR A 237 8.09 37.94 -38.35
CA THR A 237 9.03 37.43 -39.36
C THR A 237 8.30 36.69 -40.48
N ALA A 238 7.50 35.67 -40.16
CA ALA A 238 6.91 34.80 -41.18
C ALA A 238 5.79 35.49 -42.00
N LEU A 239 4.86 36.20 -41.35
CA LEU A 239 3.76 36.91 -42.00
C LEU A 239 4.28 37.99 -42.97
N PRO A 240 5.21 38.88 -42.57
CA PRO A 240 5.75 39.90 -43.48
C PRO A 240 6.49 39.29 -44.68
N LEU A 241 7.27 38.21 -44.48
CA LEU A 241 7.94 37.50 -45.58
C LEU A 241 6.94 36.82 -46.52
N ALA A 242 5.85 36.26 -46.00
CA ALA A 242 4.81 35.62 -46.80
C ALA A 242 4.02 36.62 -47.65
N VAL A 243 3.76 37.82 -47.12
CA VAL A 243 3.15 38.94 -47.86
C VAL A 243 4.10 39.48 -48.94
N ALA A 244 5.40 39.57 -48.65
CA ALA A 244 6.39 40.09 -49.60
C ALA A 244 6.78 39.10 -50.72
N ARG A 245 6.71 37.78 -50.47
CA ARG A 245 7.10 36.73 -51.44
C ARG A 245 6.16 35.51 -51.40
N PRO A 246 5.02 35.53 -52.10
CA PRO A 246 3.97 34.51 -51.97
C PRO A 246 4.34 33.12 -52.52
N LYS A 247 5.34 33.00 -53.42
CA LYS A 247 5.74 31.70 -54.01
C LYS A 247 6.74 30.89 -53.17
N LEU A 248 7.41 31.52 -52.18
CA LEU A 248 8.39 30.87 -51.28
C LEU A 248 7.78 30.49 -49.91
N SER A 249 6.59 31.00 -49.60
CA SER A 249 5.98 30.94 -48.26
C SER A 249 5.32 29.60 -47.93
N ALA A 250 4.88 28.83 -48.93
CA ALA A 250 4.20 27.55 -48.70
C ALA A 250 5.10 26.51 -48.00
N ALA A 251 6.38 26.42 -48.37
CA ALA A 251 7.32 25.48 -47.76
C ALA A 251 7.71 25.88 -46.33
N ALA A 252 7.91 27.18 -46.07
CA ALA A 252 8.25 27.69 -44.74
C ALA A 252 7.08 27.59 -43.74
N ALA A 253 5.85 27.81 -44.20
CA ALA A 253 4.65 27.65 -43.38
C ALA A 253 4.42 26.18 -42.95
N VAL A 254 4.66 25.22 -43.85
CA VAL A 254 4.54 23.78 -43.56
C VAL A 254 5.61 23.32 -42.55
N ALA A 255 6.87 23.73 -42.72
CA ALA A 255 7.95 23.39 -41.79
C ALA A 255 7.72 23.98 -40.39
N PHE A 256 7.22 25.22 -40.30
CA PHE A 256 6.89 25.85 -39.04
C PHE A 256 5.71 25.16 -38.32
N SER A 257 4.66 24.80 -39.08
CA SER A 257 3.50 24.07 -38.55
C SER A 257 3.89 22.70 -38.01
N ALA A 258 4.78 21.98 -38.69
CA ALA A 258 5.33 20.71 -38.22
C ALA A 258 6.18 20.86 -36.94
N GLY A 259 6.97 21.94 -36.84
CA GLY A 259 7.78 22.24 -35.65
C GLY A 259 6.93 22.57 -34.42
N VAL A 260 5.90 23.40 -34.59
CA VAL A 260 4.94 23.73 -33.50
C VAL A 260 4.11 22.52 -33.10
N PHE A 261 3.67 21.70 -34.07
CA PHE A 261 2.96 20.46 -33.79
C PHE A 261 3.83 19.46 -33.02
N GLY A 262 5.12 19.32 -33.38
CA GLY A 262 6.09 18.50 -32.65
C GLY A 262 6.30 18.99 -31.21
N LEU A 263 6.33 20.30 -30.99
CA LEU A 263 6.48 20.89 -29.66
C LEU A 263 5.23 20.71 -28.78
N LEU A 264 4.04 20.80 -29.38
CA LEU A 264 2.76 20.51 -28.72
C LEU A 264 2.61 19.03 -28.38
N GLN A 265 3.15 18.12 -29.20
CA GLN A 265 3.19 16.68 -28.92
C GLN A 265 4.13 16.32 -27.76
N MET A 266 5.19 17.10 -27.50
CA MET A 266 6.07 16.89 -26.34
C MET A 266 5.44 17.35 -25.01
N THR A 267 4.41 18.19 -25.05
CA THR A 267 3.74 18.74 -23.85
C THR A 267 2.43 18.02 -23.51
N SER A 268 1.91 17.18 -24.42
CA SER A 268 0.57 16.60 -24.32
C SER A 268 0.46 15.32 -23.48
N THR A 269 1.52 14.85 -22.81
CA THR A 269 1.39 13.91 -21.69
C THR A 269 2.67 13.92 -20.85
N PRO A 270 2.62 14.22 -19.55
CA PRO A 270 3.79 14.01 -18.70
C PRO A 270 4.21 12.55 -18.80
N ALA A 271 5.50 12.25 -18.89
CA ALA A 271 6.00 10.87 -18.91
C ALA A 271 5.50 10.04 -17.70
N VAL A 272 5.15 10.71 -16.60
CA VAL A 272 4.49 10.14 -15.41
C VAL A 272 3.10 9.56 -15.72
N VAL A 273 2.34 10.17 -16.63
CA VAL A 273 1.02 9.68 -17.09
C VAL A 273 1.17 8.50 -18.06
N ARG A 274 2.22 8.48 -18.88
CA ARG A 274 2.54 7.30 -19.70
C ARG A 274 3.00 6.11 -18.83
N LEU A 275 3.75 6.36 -17.76
CA LEU A 275 4.11 5.32 -16.77
C LEU A 275 2.88 4.81 -16.00
N ALA A 276 1.87 5.65 -15.78
CA ALA A 276 0.60 5.25 -15.18
C ALA A 276 -0.33 4.49 -16.16
N ALA A 277 -0.14 4.69 -17.47
CA ALA A 277 -0.93 4.04 -18.52
C ALA A 277 -0.35 2.68 -18.96
N THR A 278 0.95 2.45 -18.79
CA THR A 278 1.52 1.10 -18.76
C THR A 278 1.15 0.48 -17.42
N GLY A 279 -0.03 -0.15 -17.37
CA GLY A 279 -0.48 -0.92 -16.22
C GLY A 279 0.52 -2.02 -15.90
N GLY A 280 1.53 -1.68 -15.10
CA GLY A 280 2.19 -2.66 -14.25
C GLY A 280 1.11 -3.11 -13.28
N ASP A 281 0.75 -4.38 -13.37
CA ASP A 281 -0.22 -4.98 -12.47
C ASP A 281 0.18 -4.59 -11.04
N VAL A 282 -0.79 -4.20 -10.21
CA VAL A 282 -0.50 -3.91 -8.80
C VAL A 282 0.17 -5.14 -8.17
N ALA A 283 -0.12 -6.35 -8.69
CA ALA A 283 0.59 -7.58 -8.38
C ALA A 283 2.09 -7.52 -8.72
N ASP A 284 2.52 -6.99 -9.87
CA ASP A 284 3.93 -6.85 -10.26
C ASP A 284 4.67 -5.82 -9.41
N VAL A 285 4.00 -4.72 -9.08
CA VAL A 285 4.54 -3.70 -8.17
C VAL A 285 4.67 -4.26 -6.75
N LEU A 286 3.74 -5.09 -6.29
CA LEU A 286 3.84 -5.75 -4.99
C LEU A 286 4.92 -6.85 -5.00
N ALA A 287 4.96 -7.69 -6.04
CA ALA A 287 5.90 -8.81 -6.18
C ALA A 287 7.37 -8.35 -6.24
N SER A 288 7.65 -7.30 -7.02
CA SER A 288 9.00 -6.72 -7.15
C SER A 288 9.53 -6.06 -5.86
N GLN A 289 8.68 -5.81 -4.87
CA GLN A 289 9.04 -5.13 -3.62
C GLN A 289 9.24 -6.13 -2.46
N THR A 290 8.54 -7.26 -2.48
CA THR A 290 8.78 -8.39 -1.56
C THR A 290 10.19 -8.97 -1.72
N SER A 291 10.69 -9.11 -2.95
CA SER A 291 12.04 -9.62 -3.23
C SER A 291 13.14 -8.70 -2.71
N ARG A 292 12.99 -7.37 -2.83
CA ARG A 292 13.97 -6.39 -2.32
C ARG A 292 14.01 -6.28 -0.80
N SER A 293 12.90 -6.55 -0.12
CA SER A 293 12.83 -6.57 1.35
C SER A 293 13.58 -7.79 1.93
N ALA A 294 13.58 -8.92 1.21
CA ALA A 294 14.36 -10.10 1.57
C ALA A 294 15.88 -9.87 1.45
N GLU A 295 16.32 -9.15 0.41
CA GLU A 295 17.75 -8.80 0.23
C GLU A 295 18.27 -7.80 1.28
N GLN A 296 17.46 -6.82 1.70
CA GLN A 296 17.85 -5.87 2.75
C GLN A 296 17.83 -6.48 4.17
N GLY A 297 17.14 -7.60 4.38
CA GLY A 297 17.05 -8.30 5.66
C GLY A 297 18.22 -9.25 5.98
N GLN A 298 19.02 -9.65 4.99
CA GLN A 298 20.13 -10.60 5.19
C GLN A 298 21.47 -9.96 5.59
N GLY A 299 21.56 -8.62 5.66
CA GLY A 299 22.80 -7.91 6.03
C GLY A 299 23.08 -7.76 7.54
N GLY A 300 22.19 -8.24 8.41
CA GLY A 300 22.33 -8.13 9.86
C GLY A 300 22.91 -9.39 10.49
N THR A 301 24.22 -9.43 10.71
CA THR A 301 24.92 -10.46 11.48
C THR A 301 24.25 -10.67 12.84
N ARG A 302 23.74 -11.88 13.07
CA ARG A 302 23.33 -12.37 14.41
C ARG A 302 24.52 -12.26 15.36
N ARG A 303 24.45 -11.38 16.36
CA ARG A 303 25.10 -11.60 17.66
C ARG A 303 24.03 -12.11 18.60
N GLY A 304 24.24 -13.34 19.09
CA GLY A 304 23.35 -14.02 20.02
C GLY A 304 23.28 -13.32 21.36
N TYR A 305 22.09 -13.37 21.94
CA TYR A 305 21.88 -13.57 23.37
C TYR A 305 21.44 -15.02 23.57
#